data_AF-A0A507EJB1-F1
#
_entry.id   AF-A0A507EJB1-F1
#
_cell.length_a   1.000
_cell.length_b   1.000
_cell.length_c   1.000
_cell.angle_alpha   90.00
_cell.angle_beta   90.00
_cell.angle_gamma   90.00
#
_symmetry.space_group_name_H-M   'P 1'
#
loop_
_entity.id
_entity.type
_entity.pdbx_description
1 polymer ?
#
loop_
_entity_poly.entity_id
_entity_poly.type
_entity_poly.pdbx_seq_one_letter_code
_entity_poly.pdbx_strand_id
1 'polypeptide(L)'
;MSLVKSIRTQAEYQALLSQADAKKLIVVDFTASWCGPCQMIKPVFAELSTKYRHVTFSQVDVDELQEVAAAAGVQAMPTFQFFKAGSKIGELKGANKQGLEQLIKQFQGPADESNNAAGLGGHSDLTEFVTVNQLECLNQSHNHNVRNIFKKDDSFLESDVDEQLIISVPFNQAVKLHSIKIVPGPSGQAPKTIKTFVNRAAILSFDEADSTDPVETIEVSENDYETGAVIPLRFVKYQSVHNLNIFVQDNLGGEETTVINQLILYGTPVETTKMGDLKKVGHEHAGSSK
;
A
#
# COMPACT_ATOMS: atom_id res chain seq x y z
N MET A 1 -12.56 0.69 -9.91
CA MET A 1 -13.58 1.49 -9.19
C MET A 1 -12.98 2.87 -8.91
N SER A 2 -13.76 3.95 -9.05
CA SER A 2 -13.29 5.32 -8.78
C SER A 2 -13.00 5.51 -7.28
N LEU A 3 -11.95 6.25 -6.93
CA LEU A 3 -11.62 6.65 -5.56
C LEU A 3 -12.02 8.10 -5.26
N VAL A 4 -12.81 8.73 -6.14
CA VAL A 4 -13.28 10.11 -5.95
C VAL A 4 -14.36 10.15 -4.88
N LYS A 5 -14.10 10.90 -3.80
CA LYS A 5 -15.07 11.12 -2.72
C LYS A 5 -16.07 12.22 -3.09
N SER A 6 -17.37 11.95 -3.00
CA SER A 6 -18.38 13.00 -3.12
C SER A 6 -18.54 13.72 -1.78
N ILE A 7 -18.35 15.03 -1.78
CA ILE A 7 -18.58 15.90 -0.63
C ILE A 7 -20.01 16.43 -0.73
N ARG A 8 -20.80 16.26 0.34
CA ARG A 8 -22.24 16.59 0.36
C ARG A 8 -22.61 17.62 1.42
N THR A 9 -21.68 17.97 2.32
CA THR A 9 -21.91 18.98 3.36
C THR A 9 -20.71 19.91 3.52
N GLN A 10 -20.95 21.10 4.06
CA GLN A 10 -19.87 22.05 4.39
C GLN A 10 -18.91 21.48 5.45
N ALA A 11 -19.42 20.73 6.43
CA ALA A 11 -18.61 20.08 7.44
C ALA A 11 -17.66 19.03 6.84
N GLU A 12 -18.13 18.24 5.86
CA GLU A 12 -17.28 17.30 5.13
C GLU A 12 -16.18 18.01 4.32
N TYR A 13 -16.50 19.15 3.71
CA TYR A 13 -15.53 19.96 2.98
C TYR A 13 -14.44 20.52 3.92
N GLN A 14 -14.84 21.09 5.06
CA GLN A 14 -13.89 21.59 6.06
C GLN A 14 -13.04 20.45 6.63
N ALA A 15 -13.66 19.31 6.97
CA ALA A 15 -12.94 18.15 7.47
C ALA A 15 -11.92 17.60 6.45
N LEU A 16 -12.26 17.63 5.15
CA LEU A 16 -11.35 17.26 4.06
C LEU A 16 -10.12 18.17 4.05
N LEU A 17 -10.31 19.48 4.09
CA LEU A 17 -9.20 20.44 4.07
C LEU A 17 -8.33 20.37 5.33
N SER A 18 -8.93 20.09 6.49
CA SER A 18 -8.20 19.89 7.75
C SER A 18 -7.38 18.60 7.78
N GLN A 19 -7.69 17.62 6.91
CA GLN A 19 -6.89 16.42 6.71
C GLN A 19 -5.72 16.64 5.74
N ALA A 20 -5.62 17.81 5.08
CA ALA A 20 -4.49 18.12 4.23
C ALA A 20 -3.26 18.42 5.10
N ASP A 21 -2.30 17.50 5.11
CA ASP A 21 -0.96 17.74 5.66
C ASP A 21 0.00 18.29 4.58
N ALA A 22 1.26 18.54 4.94
CA ALA A 22 2.26 19.07 4.00
C ALA A 22 2.68 18.07 2.90
N LYS A 23 2.46 16.76 3.13
CA LYS A 23 2.91 15.67 2.26
C LYS A 23 1.80 15.20 1.32
N LYS A 24 0.53 15.31 1.72
CA LYS A 24 -0.63 14.80 1.00
C LYS A 24 -1.34 15.90 0.20
N LEU A 25 -1.41 15.70 -1.12
CA LEU A 25 -2.15 16.59 -2.02
C LEU A 25 -3.65 16.26 -1.97
N ILE A 26 -4.50 17.27 -1.91
CA ILE A 26 -5.94 17.14 -2.12
C ILE A 26 -6.34 17.89 -3.40
N VAL A 27 -7.14 17.24 -4.25
CA VAL A 27 -7.69 17.81 -5.47
C VAL A 27 -9.22 17.74 -5.39
N VAL A 28 -9.85 18.91 -5.50
CA VAL A 28 -11.32 19.04 -5.47
C VAL A 28 -11.82 19.44 -6.86
N ASP A 29 -12.65 18.60 -7.47
CA ASP A 29 -13.41 18.89 -8.70
C ASP A 29 -14.74 19.56 -8.34
N PHE A 30 -14.87 20.84 -8.64
CA PHE A 30 -16.14 21.55 -8.59
C PHE A 30 -16.89 21.34 -9.91
N THR A 31 -17.98 20.59 -9.82
CA THR A 31 -18.68 19.99 -10.95
C THR A 31 -20.16 20.35 -10.95
N ALA A 32 -20.87 20.04 -12.05
CA ALA A 32 -22.31 20.18 -12.14
C ALA A 32 -22.89 19.12 -13.08
N SER A 33 -24.08 18.61 -12.78
CA SER A 33 -24.74 17.58 -13.58
C SER A 33 -25.03 18.01 -15.03
N TRP A 34 -25.40 19.28 -15.23
CA TRP A 34 -25.74 19.90 -16.52
C TRP A 34 -24.52 20.36 -17.33
N CYS A 35 -23.31 20.27 -16.77
CA CYS A 35 -22.09 20.73 -17.40
C CYS A 35 -21.50 19.65 -18.33
N GLY A 36 -21.63 19.82 -19.64
CA GLY A 36 -21.08 18.91 -20.66
C GLY A 36 -19.56 18.64 -20.50
N PRO A 37 -18.71 19.68 -20.35
CA PRO A 37 -17.28 19.50 -20.09
C PRO A 37 -16.97 18.69 -18.82
N CYS A 38 -17.80 18.81 -17.79
CA CYS A 38 -17.67 18.07 -16.55
C CYS A 38 -17.86 16.57 -16.79
N GLN A 39 -18.89 16.20 -17.56
CA GLN A 39 -19.15 14.79 -17.92
C GLN A 39 -18.00 14.20 -18.74
N MET A 40 -17.35 14.99 -19.61
CA MET A 40 -16.21 14.54 -20.42
C MET A 40 -14.95 14.25 -19.59
N ILE A 41 -14.69 15.04 -18.54
CA ILE A 41 -13.48 14.88 -17.73
C ILE A 41 -13.67 13.96 -16.53
N LYS A 42 -14.91 13.73 -16.07
CA LYS A 42 -15.25 12.81 -14.99
C LYS A 42 -14.58 11.42 -15.08
N PRO A 43 -14.58 10.70 -16.23
CA PRO A 43 -13.87 9.41 -16.32
C PRO A 43 -12.35 9.56 -16.17
N VAL A 44 -11.77 10.67 -16.64
CA VAL A 44 -10.34 10.95 -16.51
C VAL A 44 -9.98 11.29 -15.07
N PHE A 45 -10.81 12.08 -14.39
CA PHE A 45 -10.63 12.38 -12.96
C PHE A 45 -10.72 11.10 -12.12
N ALA A 46 -11.65 10.20 -12.46
CA ALA A 46 -11.75 8.89 -11.85
C ALA A 46 -10.50 8.03 -12.12
N GLU A 47 -9.99 7.99 -13.36
CA GLU A 47 -8.76 7.27 -13.70
C GLU A 47 -7.56 7.83 -12.92
N LEU A 48 -7.40 9.15 -12.86
CA LEU A 48 -6.35 9.82 -12.10
C LEU A 48 -6.44 9.48 -10.61
N SER A 49 -7.65 9.38 -10.05
CA SER A 49 -7.85 8.95 -8.65
C SER A 49 -7.33 7.53 -8.38
N THR A 50 -7.36 6.67 -9.39
CA THR A 50 -6.82 5.31 -9.28
C THR A 50 -5.31 5.25 -9.52
N LYS A 51 -4.78 6.16 -10.35
CA LYS A 51 -3.36 6.28 -10.69
C LYS A 51 -2.54 6.94 -9.59
N TYR A 52 -3.09 7.94 -8.92
CA TYR A 52 -2.41 8.74 -7.89
C TYR A 52 -3.06 8.52 -6.52
N ARG A 53 -3.01 7.29 -5.99
CA ARG A 53 -3.76 6.94 -4.75
C ARG A 53 -3.27 7.69 -3.50
N HIS A 54 -2.04 8.19 -3.50
CA HIS A 54 -1.50 9.08 -2.46
C HIS A 54 -2.11 10.49 -2.48
N VAL A 55 -2.82 10.85 -3.55
CA VAL A 55 -3.54 12.11 -3.69
C VAL A 55 -5.02 11.86 -3.35
N THR A 56 -5.63 12.75 -2.57
CA THR A 56 -7.06 12.67 -2.29
C THR A 56 -7.86 13.39 -3.35
N PHE A 57 -8.69 12.64 -4.06
CA PHE A 57 -9.61 13.18 -5.07
C PHE A 57 -11.00 13.31 -4.48
N SER A 58 -11.60 14.49 -4.62
CA SER A 58 -12.95 14.75 -4.17
C SER A 58 -13.71 15.54 -5.21
N GLN A 59 -15.03 15.42 -5.21
CA GLN A 59 -15.92 16.23 -6.03
C GLN A 59 -16.94 16.98 -5.16
N VAL A 60 -17.28 18.18 -5.58
CA VAL A 60 -18.32 19.03 -5.00
C VAL A 60 -19.27 19.40 -6.12
N ASP A 61 -20.54 19.03 -6.02
CA ASP A 61 -21.56 19.55 -6.93
C ASP A 61 -21.92 20.98 -6.49
N VAL A 62 -21.76 21.94 -7.40
CA VAL A 62 -21.96 23.35 -7.11
C VAL A 62 -23.44 23.71 -6.89
N ASP A 63 -24.37 22.91 -7.41
CA ASP A 63 -25.81 23.12 -7.20
C ASP A 63 -26.22 22.64 -5.80
N GLU A 64 -25.60 21.56 -5.31
CA GLU A 64 -25.85 21.00 -3.97
C GLU A 64 -25.16 21.81 -2.86
N LEU A 65 -23.97 22.36 -3.12
CA LEU A 65 -23.12 23.05 -2.14
C LEU A 65 -22.72 24.47 -2.60
N GLN A 66 -23.73 25.29 -2.90
CA GLN A 66 -23.55 26.64 -3.45
C GLN A 66 -22.67 27.55 -2.57
N GLU A 67 -22.86 27.53 -1.25
CA GLU A 67 -22.07 28.36 -0.33
C GLU A 67 -20.59 27.96 -0.32
N VAL A 68 -20.30 26.66 -0.40
CA VAL A 68 -18.93 26.14 -0.48
C VAL A 68 -18.28 26.55 -1.79
N ALA A 69 -18.99 26.39 -2.92
CA ALA A 69 -18.49 26.79 -4.23
C ALA A 69 -18.22 28.31 -4.30
N ALA A 70 -19.12 29.12 -3.76
CA ALA A 70 -18.96 30.58 -3.69
C ALA A 70 -17.78 30.98 -2.80
N ALA A 71 -17.66 30.40 -1.59
CA ALA A 71 -16.53 30.66 -0.69
C ALA A 71 -15.19 30.21 -1.27
N ALA A 72 -15.18 29.14 -2.08
CA ALA A 72 -14.01 28.67 -2.81
C ALA A 72 -13.67 29.53 -4.04
N GLY A 73 -14.52 30.50 -4.41
CA GLY A 73 -14.32 31.40 -5.56
C GLY A 73 -14.54 30.74 -6.91
N VAL A 74 -15.37 29.69 -6.98
CA VAL A 74 -15.65 28.95 -8.21
C VAL A 74 -16.63 29.75 -9.08
N GLN A 75 -16.25 30.00 -10.33
CA GLN A 75 -17.04 30.79 -11.28
C GLN A 75 -17.38 30.03 -12.57
N ALA A 76 -16.77 28.86 -12.78
CA ALA A 76 -16.96 28.05 -13.97
C ALA A 76 -16.72 26.58 -13.62
N MET A 77 -17.41 25.68 -14.33
CA MET A 77 -17.30 24.24 -14.11
C MET A 77 -16.81 23.56 -15.40
N PRO A 78 -15.93 22.54 -15.29
CA PRO A 78 -15.28 22.09 -14.07
C PRO A 78 -14.19 23.07 -13.62
N THR A 79 -14.01 23.24 -12.31
CA THR A 79 -12.83 23.88 -11.73
C THR A 79 -12.18 22.92 -10.76
N PHE A 80 -10.89 22.66 -10.93
CA PHE A 80 -10.10 21.83 -10.04
C PHE A 80 -9.27 22.72 -9.13
N GLN A 81 -9.39 22.56 -7.82
CA GLN A 81 -8.56 23.27 -6.85
C GLN A 81 -7.64 22.29 -6.11
N PHE A 82 -6.40 22.72 -5.89
CA PHE A 82 -5.33 21.92 -5.32
C PHE A 82 -4.96 22.45 -3.94
N PHE A 83 -4.87 21.58 -2.94
CA PHE A 83 -4.61 21.96 -1.55
C PHE A 83 -3.48 21.13 -0.92
N LYS A 84 -2.68 21.78 -0.08
CA LYS A 84 -1.70 21.18 0.84
C LYS A 84 -1.66 21.98 2.14
N ALA A 85 -1.45 21.30 3.28
CA ALA A 85 -1.40 21.94 4.60
C ALA A 85 -2.58 22.92 4.83
N GLY A 86 -3.78 22.52 4.42
CA GLY A 86 -5.01 23.32 4.50
C GLY A 86 -5.10 24.54 3.57
N SER A 87 -4.09 24.81 2.74
CA SER A 87 -4.00 26.00 1.88
C SER A 87 -4.17 25.66 0.40
N LYS A 88 -4.86 26.53 -0.36
CA LYS A 88 -4.96 26.40 -1.83
C LYS A 88 -3.62 26.77 -2.47
N ILE A 89 -3.03 25.82 -3.20
CA ILE A 89 -1.73 25.95 -3.85
C ILE A 89 -1.81 26.06 -5.38
N GLY A 90 -2.99 25.77 -5.96
CA GLY A 90 -3.19 25.84 -7.39
C GLY A 90 -4.66 25.71 -7.78
N GLU A 91 -4.95 26.04 -9.03
CA GLU A 91 -6.29 25.93 -9.62
C GLU A 91 -6.18 25.68 -11.13
N LEU A 92 -7.11 24.89 -11.67
CA LEU A 92 -7.27 24.66 -13.11
C LEU A 92 -8.75 24.81 -13.48
N LYS A 93 -9.05 25.68 -14.43
CA LYS A 93 -10.40 25.86 -14.96
C LYS A 93 -10.57 25.11 -16.29
N GLY A 94 -11.72 24.48 -16.46
CA GLY A 94 -12.10 23.79 -17.68
C GLY A 94 -11.60 22.34 -17.78
N ALA A 95 -12.15 21.61 -18.75
CA ALA A 95 -11.90 20.19 -18.97
C ALA A 95 -10.56 19.92 -19.68
N ASN A 96 -9.43 20.33 -19.09
CA ASN A 96 -8.10 20.11 -19.64
C ASN A 96 -7.42 18.88 -18.99
N LYS A 97 -7.48 17.74 -19.67
CA LYS A 97 -6.90 16.46 -19.19
C LYS A 97 -5.40 16.54 -18.93
N GLN A 98 -4.64 17.10 -19.87
CA GLN A 98 -3.18 17.17 -19.79
C GLN A 98 -2.74 18.15 -18.69
N GLY A 99 -3.35 19.32 -18.63
CA GLY A 99 -3.06 20.32 -17.60
C GLY A 99 -3.38 19.81 -16.19
N LEU A 100 -4.47 19.05 -16.05
CA LEU A 100 -4.85 18.42 -14.78
C LEU A 100 -3.78 17.43 -14.30
N GLU A 101 -3.36 16.49 -15.14
CA GLU A 101 -2.31 15.53 -14.78
C GLU A 101 -0.96 16.21 -14.51
N GLN A 102 -0.61 17.24 -15.28
CA GLN A 102 0.63 18.01 -15.06
C GLN A 102 0.65 18.69 -13.70
N LEU A 103 -0.44 19.34 -13.29
CA LEU A 103 -0.53 20.00 -11.99
C LEU A 103 -0.52 18.96 -10.84
N ILE A 104 -1.14 17.79 -11.02
CA ILE A 104 -1.02 16.69 -10.06
C ILE A 104 0.44 16.25 -9.92
N LYS A 105 1.16 16.05 -11.04
CA LYS A 105 2.59 15.68 -11.03
C LYS A 105 3.48 16.75 -10.41
N GLN A 106 3.15 18.02 -10.61
CA GLN A 106 3.89 19.16 -10.06
C GLN A 106 3.68 19.29 -8.55
N PHE A 107 2.44 19.12 -8.08
CA PHE A 107 2.06 19.41 -6.70
C PHE A 107 1.99 18.18 -5.79
N GLN A 108 2.06 16.96 -6.31
CA GLN A 108 2.18 15.78 -5.45
C GLN A 108 3.40 15.95 -4.51
N GLY A 109 3.24 15.60 -3.24
CA GLY A 109 4.40 15.49 -2.34
C GLY A 109 5.35 14.39 -2.82
N PRO A 110 6.54 14.22 -2.20
CA PRO A 110 7.22 12.94 -2.31
C PRO A 110 6.16 11.88 -2.04
N ALA A 111 6.04 10.93 -2.96
CA ALA A 111 5.29 9.73 -2.72
C ALA A 111 5.79 9.22 -1.36
N ASP A 112 5.01 9.39 -0.28
CA ASP A 112 5.36 8.77 0.99
C ASP A 112 5.50 7.28 0.61
N GLU A 113 6.72 6.75 0.67
CA GLU A 113 7.00 5.37 0.27
C GLU A 113 6.26 4.36 1.16
N SER A 114 5.56 4.86 2.19
CA SER A 114 4.55 4.18 2.99
C SER A 114 3.17 4.07 2.35
N ASN A 115 2.91 4.65 1.17
CA ASN A 115 1.61 4.55 0.49
C ASN A 115 1.65 4.58 -1.06
N ASN A 116 2.83 4.57 -1.68
CA ASN A 116 2.99 4.28 -3.11
C ASN A 116 3.82 3.01 -3.32
N ALA A 117 3.20 1.90 -2.92
CA ALA A 117 3.40 0.64 -3.60
C ALA A 117 2.46 0.61 -4.81
N ALA A 118 3.01 0.44 -6.01
CA ALA A 118 2.25 0.25 -7.23
C ALA A 118 1.06 -0.70 -7.03
N GLY A 119 -0.17 -0.23 -7.30
CA GLY A 119 -1.29 -1.12 -7.62
C GLY A 119 -2.05 -1.83 -6.49
N LEU A 120 -1.84 -1.56 -5.21
CA LEU A 120 -2.47 -2.38 -4.15
C LEU A 120 -3.82 -1.83 -3.68
N GLY A 121 -4.91 -2.50 -4.05
CA GLY A 121 -6.28 -2.14 -3.67
C GLY A 121 -6.57 -2.34 -2.18
N GLY A 122 -6.37 -1.32 -1.34
CA GLY A 122 -6.77 -1.36 0.08
C GLY A 122 -5.92 -2.30 0.95
N HIS A 123 -4.78 -2.77 0.46
CA HIS A 123 -3.82 -3.57 1.22
C HIS A 123 -2.81 -2.64 1.90
N SER A 124 -2.54 -2.89 3.19
CA SER A 124 -1.62 -2.11 4.01
C SER A 124 -0.29 -2.83 4.18
N ASP A 125 0.72 -2.09 4.61
CA ASP A 125 1.96 -2.66 5.17
C ASP A 125 1.61 -3.56 6.36
N LEU A 126 2.16 -4.78 6.40
CA LEU A 126 1.90 -5.79 7.41
C LEU A 126 2.99 -5.90 8.48
N THR A 127 3.94 -4.95 8.53
CA THR A 127 5.04 -4.95 9.50
C THR A 127 4.54 -5.10 10.95
N GLU A 128 3.40 -4.49 11.30
CA GLU A 128 2.80 -4.60 12.64
C GLU A 128 2.31 -6.01 13.01
N PHE A 129 2.08 -6.86 12.01
CA PHE A 129 1.66 -8.25 12.21
C PHE A 129 2.84 -9.22 12.25
N VAL A 130 4.06 -8.79 11.92
CA VAL A 130 5.26 -9.63 11.96
C VAL A 130 5.70 -9.84 13.40
N THR A 131 5.93 -11.09 13.79
CA THR A 131 6.47 -11.45 15.11
C THR A 131 8.00 -11.35 15.09
N VAL A 132 8.53 -10.13 15.17
CA VAL A 132 9.97 -9.81 15.02
C VAL A 132 10.90 -10.67 15.88
N ASN A 133 10.48 -11.03 17.09
CA ASN A 133 11.29 -11.85 18.00
C ASN A 133 11.44 -13.31 17.56
N GLN A 134 10.51 -13.79 16.72
CA GLN A 134 10.49 -15.16 16.17
C GLN A 134 10.98 -15.20 14.72
N LEU A 135 11.53 -14.10 14.18
CA LEU A 135 12.20 -14.15 12.88
C LEU A 135 13.38 -15.10 12.95
N GLU A 136 13.47 -15.98 11.96
CA GLU A 136 14.58 -16.89 11.76
C GLU A 136 15.15 -16.68 10.36
N CYS A 137 16.46 -16.79 10.22
CA CYS A 137 17.11 -16.72 8.92
C CYS A 137 18.34 -17.64 8.88
N LEU A 138 18.43 -18.43 7.82
CA LEU A 138 19.58 -19.28 7.54
C LEU A 138 20.56 -18.54 6.63
N ASN A 139 21.85 -18.79 6.87
CA ASN A 139 22.98 -18.18 6.17
C ASN A 139 23.06 -16.64 6.31
N GLN A 140 22.57 -16.06 7.41
CA GLN A 140 22.75 -14.63 7.69
C GLN A 140 24.10 -14.33 8.35
N SER A 141 24.69 -13.18 8.02
CA SER A 141 25.84 -12.63 8.71
C SER A 141 25.51 -12.22 10.16
N HIS A 142 26.50 -12.31 11.05
CA HIS A 142 26.32 -12.03 12.49
C HIS A 142 25.82 -10.59 12.76
N ASN A 143 26.40 -9.61 12.08
CA ASN A 143 26.11 -8.19 12.28
C ASN A 143 24.97 -7.68 11.36
N HIS A 144 24.70 -8.39 10.27
CA HIS A 144 23.71 -8.03 9.26
C HIS A 144 22.60 -9.08 9.21
N ASN A 145 21.77 -9.11 10.26
CA ASN A 145 20.76 -10.16 10.46
C ASN A 145 19.34 -9.74 10.05
N VAL A 146 18.45 -10.72 9.95
CA VAL A 146 17.06 -10.59 9.46
C VAL A 146 16.21 -9.56 10.20
N ARG A 147 16.56 -9.20 11.44
CA ARG A 147 15.79 -8.18 12.17
C ARG A 147 16.02 -6.78 11.60
N ASN A 148 17.12 -6.57 10.89
CA ASN A 148 17.50 -5.28 10.32
C ASN A 148 16.56 -4.85 9.18
N ILE A 149 16.15 -5.79 8.33
CA ILE A 149 15.30 -5.50 7.15
C ILE A 149 13.85 -5.10 7.48
N PHE A 150 13.46 -5.11 8.77
CA PHE A 150 12.19 -4.60 9.27
C PHE A 150 12.34 -3.29 10.06
N LYS A 151 13.55 -2.73 10.14
CA LYS A 151 13.82 -1.42 10.74
C LYS A 151 13.78 -0.33 9.67
N LYS A 152 13.59 0.91 10.12
CA LYS A 152 13.60 2.11 9.29
C LYS A 152 14.92 2.88 9.43
N ASP A 153 16.03 2.14 9.52
CA ASP A 153 17.38 2.68 9.60
C ASP A 153 18.24 2.09 8.46
N ASP A 154 19.53 2.42 8.45
CA ASP A 154 20.47 1.97 7.41
C ASP A 154 21.01 0.55 7.67
N SER A 155 20.42 -0.20 8.61
CA SER A 155 20.82 -1.59 8.84
C SER A 155 20.23 -2.52 7.79
N PHE A 156 20.97 -3.55 7.42
CA PHE A 156 20.62 -4.49 6.35
C PHE A 156 20.84 -5.95 6.76
N LEU A 157 20.29 -6.86 5.96
CA LEU A 157 20.55 -8.30 5.98
C LEU A 157 21.56 -8.61 4.88
N GLU A 158 22.56 -9.40 5.21
CA GLU A 158 23.56 -9.91 4.25
C GLU A 158 23.77 -11.40 4.50
N SER A 159 23.98 -12.16 3.42
CA SER A 159 24.34 -13.57 3.50
C SER A 159 25.80 -13.78 3.90
N ASP A 160 26.09 -14.87 4.61
CA ASP A 160 27.41 -15.08 5.24
C ASP A 160 28.38 -15.89 4.35
N VAL A 161 27.93 -17.03 3.81
CA VAL A 161 28.80 -17.98 3.11
C VAL A 161 28.69 -17.89 1.59
N ASP A 162 27.48 -17.73 1.09
CA ASP A 162 27.13 -17.71 -0.33
C ASP A 162 25.90 -16.83 -0.55
N GLU A 163 25.40 -16.72 -1.78
CA GLU A 163 24.31 -15.84 -2.16
C GLU A 163 22.93 -16.28 -1.61
N GLN A 164 22.83 -17.48 -1.05
CA GLN A 164 21.56 -18.07 -0.67
C GLN A 164 21.10 -17.62 0.72
N LEU A 165 19.81 -17.29 0.86
CA LEU A 165 19.21 -16.94 2.14
C LEU A 165 17.86 -17.63 2.29
N ILE A 166 17.55 -18.15 3.48
CA ILE A 166 16.19 -18.53 3.84
C ILE A 166 15.72 -17.64 4.97
N ILE A 167 14.63 -16.92 4.76
CA ILE A 167 14.04 -15.99 5.72
C ILE A 167 12.66 -16.54 6.13
N SER A 168 12.45 -16.79 7.42
CA SER A 168 11.17 -17.20 7.99
C SER A 168 10.51 -16.02 8.70
N VAL A 169 9.35 -15.61 8.18
CA VAL A 169 8.55 -14.49 8.68
C VAL A 169 7.25 -15.00 9.30
N PRO A 170 7.21 -15.20 10.63
CA PRO A 170 5.97 -15.52 11.34
C PRO A 170 5.11 -14.27 11.55
N PHE A 171 3.80 -14.47 11.51
CA PHE A 171 2.79 -13.44 11.81
C PHE A 171 2.08 -13.75 13.13
N ASN A 172 1.69 -12.71 13.87
CA ASN A 172 0.96 -12.83 15.13
C ASN A 172 -0.53 -13.20 14.95
N GLN A 173 -1.02 -13.11 13.73
CA GLN A 173 -2.32 -13.61 13.29
C GLN A 173 -2.26 -13.98 11.81
N ALA A 174 -3.25 -14.73 11.31
CA ALA A 174 -3.36 -15.00 9.89
C ALA A 174 -3.51 -13.70 9.09
N VAL A 175 -2.72 -13.57 8.01
CA VAL A 175 -2.81 -12.48 7.05
C VAL A 175 -3.12 -13.00 5.65
N LYS A 176 -3.68 -12.13 4.80
CA LYS A 176 -3.75 -12.34 3.36
C LYS A 176 -2.63 -11.55 2.71
N LEU A 177 -1.68 -12.20 2.07
CA LEU A 177 -0.59 -11.51 1.37
C LEU A 177 -1.01 -11.20 -0.06
N HIS A 178 -0.81 -9.95 -0.48
CA HIS A 178 -1.08 -9.52 -1.84
C HIS A 178 0.20 -9.29 -2.63
N SER A 179 1.24 -8.74 -2.00
CA SER A 179 2.48 -8.39 -2.70
C SER A 179 3.65 -8.23 -1.74
N ILE A 180 4.85 -8.25 -2.28
CA ILE A 180 6.11 -8.06 -1.57
C ILE A 180 6.89 -6.93 -2.23
N LYS A 181 7.53 -6.08 -1.44
CA LYS A 181 8.55 -5.14 -1.90
C LYS A 181 9.85 -5.47 -1.22
N ILE A 182 10.92 -5.57 -2.01
CA ILE A 182 12.28 -5.79 -1.54
C ILE A 182 13.07 -4.56 -1.94
N VAL A 183 13.64 -3.88 -0.95
CA VAL A 183 14.62 -2.82 -1.20
C VAL A 183 15.99 -3.50 -1.18
N PRO A 184 16.70 -3.54 -2.31
CA PRO A 184 17.95 -4.25 -2.41
C PRO A 184 19.10 -3.47 -1.76
N GLY A 185 20.20 -4.16 -1.51
CA GLY A 185 21.51 -3.53 -1.36
C GLY A 185 22.08 -3.04 -2.70
N PRO A 186 23.41 -3.07 -2.88
CA PRO A 186 24.06 -2.83 -4.17
C PRO A 186 23.46 -3.68 -5.30
N SER A 187 23.37 -3.14 -6.52
CA SER A 187 22.63 -3.74 -7.63
C SER A 187 23.05 -5.18 -7.98
N GLY A 188 24.35 -5.52 -7.85
CA GLY A 188 24.84 -6.88 -8.10
C GLY A 188 24.43 -7.90 -7.02
N GLN A 189 24.31 -7.46 -5.77
CA GLN A 189 23.95 -8.32 -4.62
C GLN A 189 22.44 -8.39 -4.38
N ALA A 190 21.64 -7.79 -5.26
CA ALA A 190 20.20 -7.77 -5.13
C ALA A 190 19.60 -9.15 -5.46
N PRO A 191 18.65 -9.67 -4.67
CA PRO A 191 18.00 -10.95 -4.95
C PRO A 191 17.43 -11.02 -6.37
N LYS A 192 17.57 -12.17 -7.05
CA LYS A 192 17.01 -12.35 -8.40
C LYS A 192 15.91 -13.39 -8.38
N THR A 193 16.26 -14.63 -8.06
CA THR A 193 15.31 -15.75 -8.00
C THR A 193 14.86 -15.97 -6.57
N ILE A 194 13.56 -15.81 -6.33
CA ILE A 194 12.95 -15.94 -5.00
C ILE A 194 11.87 -17.01 -5.04
N LYS A 195 11.98 -18.02 -4.17
CA LYS A 195 10.97 -19.05 -3.95
C LYS A 195 10.25 -18.79 -2.63
N THR A 196 8.93 -18.91 -2.62
CA THR A 196 8.12 -18.69 -1.41
C THR A 196 7.39 -19.95 -0.96
N PHE A 197 7.29 -20.13 0.34
CA PHE A 197 6.56 -21.23 0.98
C PHE A 197 5.74 -20.68 2.14
N VAL A 198 4.54 -21.22 2.38
CA VAL A 198 3.66 -20.73 3.44
C VAL A 198 3.28 -21.82 4.43
N ASN A 199 3.03 -21.44 5.68
CA ASN A 199 2.47 -22.29 6.73
C ASN A 199 3.24 -23.60 6.96
N ARG A 200 4.57 -23.55 6.86
CA ARG A 200 5.45 -24.65 7.22
C ARG A 200 5.55 -24.76 8.74
N ALA A 201 5.74 -25.98 9.25
CA ALA A 201 5.86 -26.24 10.68
C ALA A 201 7.22 -25.85 11.26
N ALA A 202 8.25 -25.77 10.42
CA ALA A 202 9.62 -25.37 10.75
C ALA A 202 10.22 -24.59 9.57
N ILE A 203 11.31 -23.86 9.83
CA ILE A 203 12.11 -23.23 8.77
C ILE A 203 12.61 -24.28 7.78
N LEU A 204 12.61 -23.91 6.51
CA LEU A 204 13.04 -24.76 5.41
C LEU A 204 14.58 -24.88 5.40
N SER A 205 15.12 -26.06 5.12
CA SER A 205 16.54 -26.18 4.75
C SER A 205 16.75 -25.85 3.27
N PHE A 206 17.99 -25.58 2.86
CA PHE A 206 18.32 -25.34 1.45
C PHE A 206 17.98 -26.55 0.56
N ASP A 207 18.29 -27.77 1.00
CA ASP A 207 17.93 -29.00 0.28
C ASP A 207 16.40 -29.16 0.11
N GLU A 208 15.62 -28.84 1.14
CA GLU A 208 14.16 -28.86 1.07
C GLU A 208 13.64 -27.78 0.13
N ALA A 209 14.27 -26.61 0.11
CA ALA A 209 13.89 -25.48 -0.74
C ALA A 209 14.11 -25.73 -2.24
N ASP A 210 15.06 -26.59 -2.58
CA ASP A 210 15.32 -27.00 -3.96
C ASP A 210 14.49 -28.21 -4.41
N SER A 211 14.15 -29.10 -3.48
CA SER A 211 13.40 -30.32 -3.80
C SER A 211 11.88 -30.19 -3.66
N THR A 212 11.40 -29.15 -2.97
CA THR A 212 9.96 -28.92 -2.73
C THR A 212 9.42 -27.87 -3.69
N ASP A 213 8.25 -28.13 -4.27
CA ASP A 213 7.56 -27.13 -5.09
C ASP A 213 7.21 -25.89 -4.27
N PRO A 214 7.66 -24.69 -4.67
CA PRO A 214 7.28 -23.47 -4.00
C PRO A 214 5.83 -23.10 -4.28
N VAL A 215 5.23 -22.33 -3.38
CA VAL A 215 3.92 -21.71 -3.60
C VAL A 215 3.99 -20.79 -4.80
N GLU A 216 5.09 -20.03 -4.91
CA GLU A 216 5.39 -19.16 -6.05
C GLU A 216 6.90 -18.96 -6.17
N THR A 217 7.38 -19.00 -7.41
CA THR A 217 8.72 -18.54 -7.80
C THR A 217 8.59 -17.17 -8.45
N ILE A 218 9.42 -16.24 -8.02
CA ILE A 218 9.46 -14.84 -8.44
C ILE A 218 10.85 -14.58 -9.01
N GLU A 219 10.88 -14.04 -10.22
CA GLU A 219 12.09 -13.51 -10.84
C GLU A 219 12.02 -11.98 -10.75
N VAL A 220 12.98 -11.36 -10.07
CA VAL A 220 13.08 -9.91 -9.93
C VAL A 220 14.14 -9.38 -10.88
N SER A 221 13.82 -8.35 -11.65
CA SER A 221 14.74 -7.72 -12.60
C SER A 221 15.43 -6.48 -12.04
N GLU A 222 16.53 -6.04 -12.65
CA GLU A 222 17.17 -4.75 -12.32
C GLU A 222 16.18 -3.59 -12.39
N ASN A 223 15.33 -3.55 -13.42
CA ASN A 223 14.32 -2.51 -13.59
C ASN A 223 13.27 -2.52 -12.45
N ASP A 224 12.92 -3.69 -11.90
CA ASP A 224 12.01 -3.76 -10.76
C ASP A 224 12.62 -3.07 -9.54
N TYR A 225 13.92 -3.22 -9.32
CA TYR A 225 14.62 -2.52 -8.25
C TYR A 225 14.81 -1.03 -8.51
N GLU A 226 15.21 -0.64 -9.71
CA GLU A 226 15.37 0.77 -10.10
C GLU A 226 14.08 1.56 -9.98
N THR A 227 12.94 0.93 -10.28
CA THR A 227 11.61 1.55 -10.17
C THR A 227 10.99 1.44 -8.78
N GLY A 228 11.62 0.73 -7.85
CA GLY A 228 11.08 0.45 -6.52
C GLY A 228 9.78 -0.37 -6.57
N ALA A 229 9.70 -1.30 -7.51
CA ALA A 229 8.51 -2.08 -7.83
C ALA A 229 7.97 -2.85 -6.63
N VAL A 230 6.65 -3.02 -6.61
CA VAL A 230 5.97 -3.88 -5.66
C VAL A 230 5.45 -5.08 -6.39
N ILE A 231 6.02 -6.23 -6.05
CA ILE A 231 5.88 -7.47 -6.78
C ILE A 231 4.56 -8.12 -6.36
N PRO A 232 3.57 -8.21 -7.26
CA PRO A 232 2.30 -8.86 -6.94
C PRO A 232 2.52 -10.36 -6.76
N LEU A 233 1.96 -10.90 -5.68
CA LEU A 233 1.85 -12.34 -5.48
C LEU A 233 0.55 -12.84 -6.11
N ARG A 234 0.46 -14.15 -6.37
CA ARG A 234 -0.81 -14.82 -6.68
C ARG A 234 -1.67 -14.90 -5.42
N PHE A 235 -2.30 -13.79 -5.04
CA PHE A 235 -3.12 -13.61 -3.83
C PHE A 235 -4.00 -14.82 -3.48
N VAL A 236 -4.59 -15.49 -4.47
CA VAL A 236 -5.40 -16.71 -4.27
C VAL A 236 -4.67 -17.83 -3.50
N LYS A 237 -3.34 -17.89 -3.57
CA LYS A 237 -2.49 -18.84 -2.84
C LYS A 237 -2.12 -18.37 -1.42
N TYR A 238 -2.35 -17.09 -1.11
CA TYR A 238 -1.94 -16.44 0.14
C TYR A 238 -3.14 -15.89 0.93
N GLN A 239 -4.22 -16.66 1.04
CA GLN A 239 -5.45 -16.24 1.73
C GLN A 239 -5.43 -16.38 3.25
N SER A 240 -4.49 -17.16 3.80
CA SER A 240 -4.38 -17.41 5.24
C SER A 240 -2.95 -17.82 5.55
N VAL A 241 -2.09 -16.84 5.77
CA VAL A 241 -0.65 -17.02 6.00
C VAL A 241 -0.35 -16.71 7.46
N HIS A 242 0.19 -17.69 8.19
CA HIS A 242 0.70 -17.55 9.55
C HIS A 242 2.23 -17.48 9.58
N ASN A 243 2.88 -18.08 8.58
CA ASN A 243 4.32 -18.03 8.41
C ASN A 243 4.64 -18.03 6.91
N LEU A 244 5.55 -17.17 6.49
CA LEU A 244 6.08 -17.08 5.14
C LEU A 244 7.58 -17.40 5.18
N ASN A 245 8.01 -18.42 4.43
CA ASN A 245 9.43 -18.67 4.16
C ASN A 245 9.77 -18.10 2.78
N ILE A 246 10.82 -17.31 2.72
CA ILE A 246 11.36 -16.71 1.50
C ILE A 246 12.76 -17.29 1.31
N PHE A 247 12.93 -18.08 0.26
CA PHE A 247 14.23 -18.59 -0.16
C PHE A 247 14.75 -17.75 -1.32
N VAL A 248 15.85 -17.03 -1.09
CA VAL A 248 16.62 -16.37 -2.14
C VAL A 248 17.64 -17.36 -2.67
N GLN A 249 17.52 -17.71 -3.95
CA GLN A 249 18.34 -18.74 -4.58
C GLN A 249 19.59 -18.16 -5.25
N ASP A 250 19.48 -16.98 -5.85
CA ASP A 250 20.59 -16.27 -6.50
C ASP A 250 20.38 -14.74 -6.48
N ASN A 251 21.39 -13.99 -6.91
CA ASN A 251 21.35 -12.52 -7.04
C ASN A 251 21.58 -12.08 -8.50
N LEU A 252 21.31 -10.80 -8.79
CA LEU A 252 21.34 -10.25 -10.15
C LEU A 252 22.72 -10.23 -10.79
N GLY A 253 23.77 -9.97 -10.00
CA GLY A 253 25.15 -9.83 -10.47
C GLY A 253 25.94 -11.14 -10.52
N GLY A 254 25.43 -12.22 -9.93
CA GLY A 254 26.25 -13.42 -9.66
C GLY A 254 27.35 -13.14 -8.62
N GLU A 255 27.09 -12.23 -7.68
CA GLU A 255 27.98 -11.89 -6.58
C GLU A 255 27.98 -13.01 -5.54
N GLU A 256 29.06 -13.11 -4.74
CA GLU A 256 29.20 -14.15 -3.71
C GLU A 256 28.17 -14.02 -2.58
N THR A 257 27.63 -12.82 -2.34
CA THR A 257 26.67 -12.57 -1.26
C THR A 257 25.46 -11.80 -1.75
N THR A 258 24.35 -11.97 -1.03
CA THR A 258 23.09 -11.26 -1.27
C THR A 258 22.85 -10.26 -0.15
N VAL A 259 22.44 -9.04 -0.50
CA VAL A 259 22.13 -7.96 0.44
C VAL A 259 20.71 -7.46 0.25
N ILE A 260 19.97 -7.41 1.36
CA ILE A 260 18.61 -6.87 1.43
C ILE A 260 18.61 -5.73 2.45
N ASN A 261 18.20 -4.54 2.02
CA ASN A 261 18.07 -3.38 2.90
C ASN A 261 16.73 -3.39 3.63
N GLN A 262 15.62 -3.68 2.92
CA GLN A 262 14.30 -3.75 3.54
C GLN A 262 13.40 -4.80 2.87
N LEU A 263 12.52 -5.40 3.67
CA LEU A 263 11.45 -6.28 3.21
C LEU A 263 10.11 -5.75 3.70
N ILE A 264 9.22 -5.43 2.76
CA ILE A 264 7.87 -4.94 3.07
C ILE A 264 6.84 -5.91 2.50
N LEU A 265 5.93 -6.36 3.36
CA LEU A 265 4.87 -7.29 3.01
C LEU A 265 3.55 -6.53 3.03
N TYR A 266 2.83 -6.55 1.91
CA TYR A 266 1.54 -5.87 1.82
C TYR A 266 0.39 -6.86 1.74
N GLY A 267 -0.69 -6.52 2.43
CA GLY A 267 -1.86 -7.37 2.48
C GLY A 267 -2.93 -6.85 3.44
N THR A 268 -3.70 -7.77 4.01
CA THR A 268 -4.70 -7.45 5.04
C THR A 268 -4.72 -8.53 6.11
N PRO A 269 -4.94 -8.21 7.39
CA PRO A 269 -5.25 -9.22 8.39
C PRO A 269 -6.50 -10.01 7.98
N VAL A 270 -6.52 -11.31 8.26
CA VAL A 270 -7.77 -12.09 8.18
C VAL A 270 -8.66 -11.62 9.34
N GLU A 271 -9.88 -11.19 9.04
CA GLU A 271 -10.87 -10.85 10.06
C GLU A 271 -11.11 -12.07 10.94
N THR A 272 -10.75 -11.95 12.22
CA THR A 272 -11.10 -12.94 13.23
C THR A 272 -12.38 -12.46 13.90
N THR A 273 -13.41 -13.31 13.94
CA THR A 273 -14.61 -13.04 14.73
C THR A 273 -14.19 -12.95 16.19
N LYS A 274 -14.05 -11.74 16.72
CA LYS A 274 -13.82 -11.53 18.16
C LYS A 274 -15.05 -12.01 18.91
N MET A 275 -14.98 -13.21 19.49
CA MET A 275 -16.03 -13.75 20.38
C MET A 275 -16.30 -12.89 21.62
N GLY A 276 -15.47 -11.85 21.89
CA GLY A 276 -15.68 -10.89 22.97
C GLY A 276 -16.74 -9.80 22.70
N ASP A 277 -17.16 -9.59 21.45
CA ASP A 277 -18.14 -8.55 21.10
C ASP A 277 -19.59 -9.05 21.04
N LEU A 278 -19.83 -10.34 21.32
CA LEU A 278 -21.18 -10.88 21.51
C LEU A 278 -21.66 -10.55 22.93
N LYS A 279 -22.13 -9.31 23.13
CA LYS A 279 -23.00 -9.02 24.28
C LYS A 279 -24.20 -9.95 24.20
N LYS A 280 -24.33 -10.85 25.19
CA LYS A 280 -25.58 -11.57 25.46
C LYS A 280 -26.70 -10.53 25.53
N VAL A 281 -27.61 -10.55 24.56
CA VAL A 281 -28.89 -9.87 24.67
C VAL A 281 -29.64 -10.59 25.80
N GLY A 282 -29.66 -9.98 26.98
CA GLY A 282 -30.46 -10.46 28.09
C GLY A 282 -31.92 -10.39 27.67
N HIS A 283 -32.55 -11.56 27.52
CA HIS A 283 -34.00 -11.65 27.47
C HIS A 283 -34.54 -11.36 28.88
N GLU A 284 -34.98 -10.13 29.11
CA GLU A 284 -35.83 -9.78 30.24
C GLU A 284 -37.31 -9.67 29.83
N HIS A 285 -38.14 -10.23 30.73
CA HIS A 285 -39.59 -10.14 30.87
C HIS A 285 -40.45 -11.06 29.97
N ALA A 286 -41.52 -11.69 30.47
CA ALA A 286 -42.33 -11.35 31.63
C ALA A 286 -42.86 -12.61 32.35
N GLY A 287 -42.74 -12.62 33.68
CA GLY A 287 -43.55 -13.48 34.54
C GLY A 287 -44.97 -12.92 34.58
N SER A 288 -45.94 -13.73 34.13
CA SER A 288 -47.35 -13.42 34.28
C SER A 288 -47.81 -13.99 35.63
N SER A 289 -48.07 -13.11 36.59
CA SER A 289 -48.88 -13.45 37.76
C SER A 289 -50.33 -13.70 37.32
N LYS A 290 -50.85 -14.88 37.66
CA LYS A 290 -52.24 -15.11 38.05
C LYS A 290 -52.26 -16.22 39.09
#